data_AF-A0A6J7LGU7-F1
#
_entry.id   AF-A0A6J7LGU7-F1
#
_cell.length_a   1.000
_cell.length_b   1.000
_cell.length_c   1.000
_cell.angle_alpha   90.00
_cell.angle_beta   90.00
_cell.angle_gamma   90.00
#
_symmetry.space_group_name_H-M   'P 1'
#
loop_
_entity.id
_entity.type
_entity.pdbx_description
1 polymer ?
#
loop_
_entity_poly.entity_id
_entity_poly.type
_entity_poly.pdbx_seq_one_letter_code
_entity_poly.pdbx_strand_id
1 'polypeptide(L)'
;MTVAPAQRSKTAILLGAKIVITEVGSYESNMVDIAARAQVSRATVYNHFADKEEMMFSLLESEILRLADLAANSPTPKDALLVLSREISGDKALRKMTETDPEDIASFVTISEHPLWATVQESLTKIFGLNNSSLVLHWLIGQIASPLTPAESAHQAEQIARSLA
;
A
#
# COMPACT_ATOMS: atom_id res chain seq x y z
N MET A 1 -6.99 1.93 24.43
CA MET A 1 -8.35 1.47 24.07
C MET A 1 -8.24 0.10 23.43
N THR A 2 -8.95 -0.91 23.93
CA THR A 2 -8.95 -2.27 23.36
C THR A 2 -9.73 -2.28 22.05
N VAL A 3 -9.07 -2.62 20.93
CA VAL A 3 -9.73 -2.80 19.63
C VAL A 3 -10.84 -3.86 19.73
N ALA A 4 -12.01 -3.62 19.14
CA ALA A 4 -13.14 -4.56 19.18
C ALA A 4 -12.78 -5.91 18.50
N PRO A 5 -13.34 -7.06 18.93
CA PRO A 5 -12.98 -8.38 18.39
C PRO A 5 -13.05 -8.49 16.87
N ALA A 6 -14.10 -7.94 16.25
CA ALA A 6 -14.29 -7.92 14.79
C ALA A 6 -13.20 -7.11 14.06
N GLN A 7 -12.72 -6.03 14.67
CA GLN A 7 -11.65 -5.23 14.07
C GLN A 7 -10.30 -5.93 14.19
N ARG A 8 -10.06 -6.70 15.26
CA ARG A 8 -8.86 -7.53 15.40
C ARG A 8 -8.80 -8.64 14.36
N SER A 9 -9.92 -9.33 14.13
CA SER A 9 -9.99 -10.37 13.09
C SER A 9 -9.81 -9.78 11.70
N LYS A 10 -10.44 -8.63 11.38
CA LYS A 10 -10.22 -7.94 10.10
C LYS A 10 -8.73 -7.63 9.89
N THR A 11 -8.05 -7.03 10.87
CA THR A 11 -6.61 -6.74 10.78
C THR A 11 -5.77 -8.01 10.61
N ALA A 12 -6.06 -9.07 11.36
CA ALA A 12 -5.35 -10.35 11.22
C ALA A 12 -5.50 -10.95 9.82
N ILE A 13 -6.69 -10.86 9.22
CA ILE A 13 -6.97 -11.33 7.86
C ILE A 13 -6.16 -10.53 6.84
N LEU A 14 -6.16 -9.19 6.92
CA LEU A 14 -5.41 -8.35 5.98
C LEU A 14 -3.90 -8.60 6.08
N LEU A 15 -3.36 -8.78 7.30
CA LEU A 15 -1.97 -9.19 7.49
C LEU A 15 -1.69 -10.56 6.88
N GLY A 16 -2.58 -11.53 7.11
CA GLY A 16 -2.48 -12.86 6.50
C GLY A 16 -2.49 -12.80 4.97
N ALA A 17 -3.36 -11.97 4.39
CA ALA A 17 -3.44 -11.74 2.96
C ALA A 17 -2.12 -11.20 2.40
N LYS A 18 -1.58 -10.12 3.00
CA LYS A 18 -0.30 -9.54 2.57
C LYS A 18 0.85 -10.54 2.59
N ILE A 19 0.88 -11.43 3.59
CA ILE A 19 1.92 -12.46 3.68
C ILE A 19 1.74 -13.51 2.57
N VAL A 20 0.52 -14.02 2.35
CA VAL A 20 0.27 -14.99 1.27
C VAL A 20 0.61 -14.39 -0.09
N ILE A 21 0.23 -13.15 -0.35
CA ILE A 21 0.59 -12.44 -1.59
C ILE A 21 2.11 -12.30 -1.75
N THR A 22 2.84 -12.06 -0.66
CA THR A 22 4.32 -12.02 -0.69
C THR A 22 4.93 -13.36 -1.13
N GLU A 23 4.27 -14.47 -0.81
CA GLU A 23 4.77 -15.81 -1.10
C GLU A 23 4.44 -16.26 -2.53
N VAL A 24 3.19 -16.05 -2.98
CA VAL A 24 2.67 -16.64 -4.23
C VAL A 24 2.15 -15.65 -5.24
N GLY A 25 2.01 -14.37 -4.89
CA GLY A 25 1.36 -13.35 -5.73
C GLY A 25 -0.13 -13.18 -5.44
N SER A 26 -0.71 -12.15 -6.05
CA SER A 26 -2.14 -11.87 -5.99
C SER A 26 -2.92 -13.01 -6.64
N TYR A 27 -2.59 -13.42 -7.87
CA TYR A 27 -3.38 -14.40 -8.64
C TYR A 27 -3.51 -15.74 -7.90
N GLU A 28 -2.39 -16.34 -7.50
CA GLU A 28 -2.35 -17.65 -6.83
C GLU A 28 -2.82 -17.63 -5.37
N SER A 29 -2.92 -16.46 -4.74
CA SER A 29 -3.44 -16.37 -3.37
C SER A 29 -4.92 -16.79 -3.30
N ASN A 30 -5.35 -17.36 -2.17
CA ASN A 30 -6.73 -17.77 -2.01
C ASN A 30 -7.22 -17.62 -0.56
N MET A 31 -8.55 -17.53 -0.40
CA MET A 31 -9.22 -17.28 0.89
C MET A 31 -8.92 -18.36 1.94
N VAL A 32 -8.60 -19.59 1.53
CA VAL A 32 -8.30 -20.70 2.42
C VAL A 32 -6.94 -20.51 3.08
N ASP A 33 -5.92 -20.27 2.28
CA ASP A 33 -4.55 -20.08 2.75
C ASP A 33 -4.43 -18.80 3.59
N ILE A 34 -5.18 -17.77 3.22
CA ILE A 34 -5.27 -16.52 3.96
C ILE A 34 -5.92 -16.74 5.33
N ALA A 35 -7.02 -17.50 5.41
CA ALA A 35 -7.65 -17.85 6.69
C ALA A 35 -6.67 -18.63 7.60
N ALA A 36 -5.95 -19.59 7.02
CA ALA A 36 -4.95 -20.38 7.73
C ALA A 36 -3.81 -19.49 8.25
N ARG A 37 -3.31 -18.56 7.41
CA ARG A 37 -2.25 -17.61 7.79
C ARG A 37 -2.68 -16.65 8.89
N ALA A 38 -3.92 -16.16 8.81
CA ALA A 38 -4.53 -15.26 9.77
C ALA A 38 -4.97 -15.97 11.06
N GLN A 39 -4.86 -17.31 11.12
CA GLN A 39 -5.30 -18.15 12.24
C GLN A 39 -6.79 -17.95 12.58
N VAL A 40 -7.62 -17.81 11.55
CA VAL A 40 -9.09 -17.70 11.68
C VAL A 40 -9.79 -18.76 10.84
N SER A 41 -11.08 -18.99 11.10
CA SER A 41 -11.87 -19.90 10.26
C SER A 41 -12.18 -19.26 8.90
N ARG A 42 -12.44 -20.07 7.88
CA ARG A 42 -12.93 -19.58 6.57
C ARG A 42 -14.22 -18.76 6.74
N ALA A 43 -15.14 -19.23 7.58
CA ALA A 43 -16.38 -18.50 7.88
C ALA A 43 -16.12 -17.11 8.46
N THR A 44 -15.08 -16.96 9.29
CA THR A 44 -14.66 -15.66 9.81
C THR A 44 -14.19 -14.72 8.70
N VAL A 45 -13.45 -15.22 7.70
CA VAL A 45 -13.04 -14.43 6.54
C VAL A 45 -14.27 -13.96 5.75
N TYR A 46 -15.17 -14.88 5.42
CA TYR A 46 -16.38 -14.54 4.66
C TYR A 46 -17.38 -13.65 5.40
N ASN A 47 -17.32 -13.60 6.74
CA ASN A 47 -18.07 -12.62 7.53
C ASN A 47 -17.52 -11.19 7.37
N HIS A 48 -16.25 -11.04 6.96
CA HIS A 48 -15.61 -9.74 6.76
C HIS A 48 -15.56 -9.30 5.31
N PHE A 49 -15.47 -10.25 4.37
CA PHE A 49 -15.28 -9.99 2.95
C PHE A 49 -16.10 -11.00 2.15
N ALA A 50 -16.96 -10.52 1.25
CA ALA A 50 -17.79 -11.36 0.40
C ALA A 50 -16.95 -12.26 -0.52
N ASP A 51 -15.85 -11.70 -1.03
CA ASP A 51 -14.92 -12.39 -1.92
C ASP A 51 -13.47 -11.93 -1.75
N LYS A 52 -12.58 -12.49 -2.57
CA LYS A 52 -11.15 -12.16 -2.57
C LYS A 52 -10.91 -10.73 -3.07
N GLU A 53 -11.69 -10.26 -4.03
CA GLU A 53 -11.51 -8.94 -4.63
C GLU A 53 -11.81 -7.84 -3.60
N GLU A 54 -12.92 -7.93 -2.88
CA GLU A 54 -13.25 -7.00 -1.78
C GLU A 54 -12.17 -6.98 -0.69
N MET A 55 -11.62 -8.15 -0.34
CA MET A 55 -10.53 -8.24 0.62
C MET A 55 -9.24 -7.58 0.09
N MET A 56 -8.92 -7.75 -1.19
CA MET A 56 -7.76 -7.12 -1.83
C MET A 56 -7.90 -5.59 -1.84
N PHE A 57 -9.08 -5.07 -2.18
CA PHE A 57 -9.34 -3.63 -2.08
C PHE A 57 -9.25 -3.11 -0.65
N SER A 58 -9.78 -3.86 0.32
CA SER A 58 -9.65 -3.52 1.74
C SER A 58 -8.19 -3.54 2.23
N LEU A 59 -7.36 -4.45 1.71
CA LEU A 59 -5.93 -4.48 1.99
C LEU A 59 -5.23 -3.25 1.40
N LEU A 60 -5.50 -2.92 0.15
CA LEU A 60 -4.96 -1.73 -0.51
C LEU A 60 -5.35 -0.44 0.23
N GLU A 61 -6.62 -0.30 0.59
CA GLU A 61 -7.12 0.83 1.39
C GLU A 61 -6.37 0.94 2.72
N SER A 62 -6.23 -0.19 3.44
CA SER A 62 -5.50 -0.23 4.71
C SER A 62 -4.04 0.19 4.55
N GLU A 63 -3.36 -0.24 3.49
CA GLU A 63 -1.97 0.14 3.24
C GLU A 63 -1.83 1.60 2.81
N ILE A 64 -2.74 2.12 1.98
CA ILE A 64 -2.77 3.55 1.60
C ILE A 64 -2.94 4.43 2.84
N LEU A 65 -3.88 4.09 3.72
CA LEU A 65 -4.13 4.84 4.95
C LEU A 65 -2.93 4.75 5.92
N ARG A 66 -2.31 3.57 6.03
CA ARG A 66 -1.08 3.39 6.83
C ARG A 66 0.07 4.25 6.32
N LEU A 67 0.29 4.30 5.00
CA LEU A 67 1.33 5.12 4.39
C LEU A 67 1.05 6.62 4.54
N ALA A 68 -0.20 7.04 4.37
CA ALA A 68 -0.62 8.42 4.59
C ALA A 68 -0.39 8.86 6.04
N ASP A 69 -0.70 8.01 7.01
CA ASP A 69 -0.46 8.29 8.43
C ASP A 69 1.04 8.38 8.75
N LEU A 70 1.87 7.47 8.21
CA LEU A 70 3.33 7.54 8.36
C LEU A 70 3.91 8.85 7.80
N ALA A 71 3.46 9.26 6.62
CA ALA A 71 3.91 10.48 5.98
C ALA A 71 3.42 11.74 6.73
N ALA A 72 2.17 11.77 7.19
CA ALA A 72 1.61 12.88 7.94
C ALA A 72 2.28 13.08 9.31
N ASN A 73 2.74 12.00 9.94
CA ASN A 73 3.45 12.04 11.23
C ASN A 73 4.97 12.23 11.07
N SER A 74 5.48 12.40 9.86
CA SER A 74 6.92 12.63 9.63
C SER A 74 7.32 14.07 9.99
N PRO A 75 8.52 14.31 10.57
CA PRO A 75 8.92 15.63 11.06
C PRO A 75 9.03 16.70 9.97
N THR A 76 9.39 16.31 8.75
CA THR A 76 9.56 17.22 7.61
C THR A 76 8.99 16.59 6.33
N PRO A 77 8.67 17.40 5.30
CA PRO A 77 8.29 16.87 3.98
C PRO A 77 9.33 15.92 3.39
N LYS A 78 10.62 16.16 3.63
CA LYS A 78 11.69 15.25 3.20
C LYS A 78 11.59 13.89 3.88
N ASP A 79 11.37 13.88 5.19
CA ASP A 79 11.25 12.63 5.94
C ASP A 79 10.01 11.85 5.50
N ALA A 80 8.91 12.56 5.19
CA ALA A 80 7.70 11.97 4.61
C ALA A 80 8.00 11.31 3.24
N LEU A 81 8.70 12.00 2.34
CA LEU A 81 9.10 11.43 1.04
C LEU A 81 10.01 10.20 1.21
N LEU A 82 10.97 10.27 2.14
CA LEU A 82 11.90 9.18 2.40
C LEU A 82 11.20 7.93 2.96
N VAL A 83 10.29 8.10 3.93
CA VAL A 83 9.56 6.96 4.51
C VAL A 83 8.65 6.33 3.47
N LEU A 84 7.90 7.12 2.70
CA LEU A 84 7.05 6.62 1.62
C LEU A 84 7.85 5.84 0.57
N SER A 85 8.98 6.39 0.12
CA SER A 85 9.83 5.73 -0.88
C SER A 85 10.39 4.40 -0.36
N ARG A 86 10.84 4.34 0.89
CA ARG A 86 11.35 3.11 1.50
C ARG A 86 10.28 2.05 1.66
N GLU A 87 9.09 2.45 2.09
CA GLU A 87 7.97 1.52 2.26
C GLU A 87 7.54 0.91 0.92
N ILE A 88 7.38 1.73 -0.12
CA ILE A 88 6.94 1.26 -1.45
C ILE A 88 8.04 0.44 -2.13
N SER A 89 9.28 0.93 -2.15
CA SER A 89 10.40 0.22 -2.80
C SER A 89 10.75 -1.08 -2.08
N GLY A 90 10.57 -1.13 -0.76
CA GLY A 90 10.85 -2.30 0.07
C GLY A 90 9.71 -3.32 0.19
N ASP A 91 8.52 -3.03 -0.36
CA ASP A 91 7.36 -3.89 -0.18
C ASP A 91 7.49 -5.19 -1.00
N LYS A 92 7.62 -6.31 -0.28
CA LYS A 92 7.79 -7.64 -0.89
C LYS A 92 6.54 -8.17 -1.58
N ALA A 93 5.34 -7.77 -1.16
CA ALA A 93 4.11 -8.15 -1.84
C ALA A 93 4.03 -7.46 -3.20
N LEU A 94 4.37 -6.16 -3.26
CA LEU A 94 4.49 -5.45 -4.53
C LEU A 94 5.57 -6.05 -5.43
N ARG A 95 6.72 -6.47 -4.85
CA ARG A 95 7.77 -7.19 -5.61
C ARG A 95 7.24 -8.49 -6.20
N LYS A 96 6.62 -9.32 -5.37
CA LYS A 96 6.05 -10.59 -5.81
C LYS A 96 5.04 -10.38 -6.94
N MET A 97 4.09 -9.45 -6.76
CA MET A 97 3.08 -9.16 -7.76
C MET A 97 3.64 -8.59 -9.06
N THR A 98 4.72 -7.81 -9.02
CA THR A 98 5.37 -7.33 -10.25
C THR A 98 5.99 -8.49 -11.05
N GLU A 99 6.42 -9.55 -10.37
CA GLU A 99 6.97 -10.76 -11.00
C GLU A 99 5.88 -11.70 -11.52
N THR A 100 4.76 -11.84 -10.79
CA THR A 100 3.76 -12.89 -11.02
C THR A 100 2.46 -12.39 -11.64
N ASP A 101 2.07 -11.13 -11.39
CA ASP A 101 0.73 -10.59 -11.66
C ASP A 101 0.80 -9.25 -12.45
N PRO A 102 1.38 -9.24 -13.66
CA PRO A 102 1.63 -8.00 -14.40
C PRO A 102 0.36 -7.22 -14.76
N GLU A 103 -0.75 -7.91 -15.03
CA GLU A 103 -2.04 -7.27 -15.34
C GLU A 103 -2.67 -6.60 -14.11
N ASP A 104 -2.64 -7.27 -12.96
CA ASP A 104 -3.09 -6.72 -11.67
C ASP A 104 -2.29 -5.47 -11.32
N ILE A 105 -0.96 -5.53 -11.42
CA ILE A 105 -0.09 -4.38 -11.15
C ILE A 105 -0.36 -3.24 -12.12
N ALA A 106 -0.50 -3.51 -13.42
CA ALA A 106 -0.82 -2.48 -14.40
C ALA A 106 -2.13 -1.74 -14.06
N SER A 107 -3.14 -2.46 -13.57
CA SER A 107 -4.39 -1.87 -13.08
C SER A 107 -4.15 -0.98 -11.85
N PHE A 108 -3.38 -1.45 -10.88
CA PHE A 108 -3.11 -0.70 -9.64
C PHE A 108 -2.21 0.52 -9.81
N VAL A 109 -1.38 0.58 -10.85
CA VAL A 109 -0.51 1.74 -11.12
C VAL A 109 -1.11 2.73 -12.13
N THR A 110 -2.24 2.38 -12.73
CA THR A 110 -2.94 3.25 -13.68
C THR A 110 -3.94 4.13 -12.93
N ILE A 111 -3.70 5.44 -12.92
CA ILE A 111 -4.64 6.42 -12.34
C ILE A 111 -6.00 6.29 -13.05
N SER A 112 -7.04 5.99 -12.28
CA SER A 112 -8.39 5.71 -12.76
C SER A 112 -9.45 6.38 -11.90
N GLU A 113 -10.73 6.15 -12.21
CA GLU A 113 -11.86 6.66 -11.42
C GLU A 113 -12.11 5.88 -10.11
N HIS A 114 -11.28 4.87 -9.80
CA HIS A 114 -11.44 4.10 -8.58
C HIS A 114 -11.29 4.98 -7.32
N PRO A 115 -12.17 4.86 -6.29
CA PRO A 115 -12.17 5.74 -5.12
C PRO A 115 -10.83 5.80 -4.36
N LEU A 116 -10.05 4.73 -4.37
CA LEU A 116 -8.73 4.71 -3.74
C LEU A 116 -7.77 5.76 -4.31
N TRP A 117 -7.88 6.09 -5.60
CA TRP A 117 -7.06 7.15 -6.20
C TRP A 117 -7.42 8.53 -5.65
N ALA A 118 -8.71 8.78 -5.36
CA ALA A 118 -9.12 10.00 -4.68
C ALA A 118 -8.53 10.06 -3.27
N THR A 119 -8.54 8.96 -2.51
CA THR A 119 -7.92 8.87 -1.18
C THR A 119 -6.41 9.16 -1.23
N VAL A 120 -5.69 8.59 -2.20
CA VAL A 120 -4.25 8.85 -2.40
C VAL A 120 -4.02 10.32 -2.71
N GLN A 121 -4.75 10.88 -3.68
CA GLN A 121 -4.58 12.26 -4.12
C GLN A 121 -4.90 13.27 -3.00
N GLU A 122 -5.97 13.04 -2.24
CA GLU A 122 -6.31 13.86 -1.07
C GLU A 122 -5.22 13.80 0.00
N SER A 123 -4.70 12.61 0.30
CA SER A 123 -3.66 12.42 1.31
C SER A 123 -2.37 13.14 0.92
N LEU A 124 -1.91 12.96 -0.32
CA LEU A 124 -0.72 13.64 -0.83
C LEU A 124 -0.91 15.15 -0.89
N THR A 125 -2.10 15.63 -1.25
CA THR A 125 -2.42 17.06 -1.28
C THR A 125 -2.41 17.67 0.12
N LYS A 126 -2.92 16.96 1.13
CA LYS A 126 -2.86 17.39 2.54
C LYS A 126 -1.42 17.49 3.05
N ILE A 127 -0.55 16.58 2.63
CA ILE A 127 0.84 16.48 3.15
C ILE A 127 1.80 17.41 2.40
N PHE A 128 1.73 17.44 1.07
CA PHE A 128 2.70 18.12 0.21
C PHE A 128 2.16 19.36 -0.50
N GLY A 129 0.85 19.61 -0.42
CA GLY A 129 0.18 20.72 -1.10
C GLY A 129 -0.24 20.38 -2.54
N LEU A 130 -1.23 21.13 -3.04
CA LEU A 130 -1.86 20.91 -4.35
C LEU A 130 -0.88 20.98 -5.52
N ASN A 131 0.11 21.87 -5.44
CA ASN A 131 1.09 22.07 -6.52
C ASN A 131 2.10 20.93 -6.63
N ASN A 132 2.25 20.12 -5.57
CA ASN A 132 3.32 19.14 -5.44
C ASN A 132 2.79 17.69 -5.44
N SER A 133 1.53 17.47 -5.08
CA SER A 133 0.95 16.13 -4.90
C SER A 133 1.06 15.26 -6.15
N SER A 134 0.83 15.84 -7.33
CA SER A 134 0.97 15.11 -8.60
C SER A 134 2.41 14.66 -8.86
N LEU A 135 3.40 15.54 -8.64
CA LEU A 135 4.82 15.17 -8.82
C LEU A 135 5.21 14.02 -7.88
N VAL A 136 4.84 14.14 -6.60
CA VAL A 136 5.12 13.12 -5.59
C VAL A 136 4.45 11.80 -5.96
N LEU A 137 3.19 11.83 -6.41
CA LEU A 137 2.45 10.64 -6.84
C LEU A 137 3.18 9.87 -7.94
N HIS A 138 3.57 10.54 -9.02
CA HIS A 138 4.24 9.90 -10.15
C HIS A 138 5.62 9.35 -9.75
N TRP A 139 6.35 10.09 -8.90
CA TRP A 139 7.61 9.61 -8.36
C TRP A 139 7.45 8.34 -7.51
N LEU A 140 6.40 8.22 -6.70
CA LEU A 140 6.13 7.04 -5.88
C LEU A 140 5.64 5.85 -6.73
N ILE A 141 4.73 6.07 -7.68
CA ILE A 141 4.20 5.02 -8.57
C ILE A 141 5.32 4.35 -9.36
N GLY A 142 6.30 5.12 -9.86
CA GLY A 142 7.43 4.58 -10.60
C GLY A 142 8.23 3.51 -9.82
N GLN A 143 8.23 3.60 -8.49
CA GLN A 143 8.96 2.68 -7.61
C GLN A 143 8.28 1.31 -7.48
N ILE A 144 7.01 1.20 -7.89
CA ILE A 144 6.30 -0.08 -7.92
C ILE A 144 6.87 -0.97 -9.03
N ALA A 145 7.18 -0.41 -10.21
CA ALA A 145 7.80 -1.18 -11.28
C ALA A 145 9.34 -1.20 -11.16
N SER A 146 9.94 -0.13 -10.66
CA SER A 146 11.40 0.05 -10.56
C SER A 146 11.78 0.55 -9.15
N PRO A 147 11.84 -0.34 -8.16
CA PRO A 147 12.12 0.03 -6.77
C PRO A 147 13.48 0.69 -6.63
N LEU A 148 13.56 1.68 -5.73
CA LEU A 148 14.81 2.37 -5.39
C LEU A 148 15.57 1.63 -4.28
N THR A 149 16.90 1.71 -4.34
CA THR A 149 17.74 1.35 -3.20
C THR A 149 17.56 2.36 -2.06
N PRO A 150 17.88 2.00 -0.79
CA PRO A 150 17.78 2.94 0.33
C PRO A 150 18.59 4.24 0.15
N ALA A 151 19.70 4.18 -0.60
CA ALA A 151 20.54 5.34 -0.91
C ALA A 151 19.88 6.24 -1.96
N GLU A 152 19.30 5.66 -3.01
CA GLU A 152 18.54 6.39 -4.02
C GLU A 152 17.29 7.04 -3.43
N SER A 153 16.54 6.32 -2.57
CA SER A 153 15.40 6.89 -1.83
C SER A 153 15.81 8.13 -1.03
N ALA A 154 16.92 8.05 -0.28
CA ALA A 154 17.43 9.17 0.50
C ALA A 154 17.86 10.36 -0.38
N HIS A 155 18.57 10.06 -1.48
CA HIS A 155 19.04 11.08 -2.40
C HIS A 155 17.88 11.80 -3.11
N GLN A 156 16.94 11.04 -3.68
CA GLN A 156 15.82 11.59 -4.43
C GLN A 156 14.82 12.32 -3.51
N ALA A 157 14.56 11.81 -2.30
CA ALA A 157 13.71 12.51 -1.33
C ALA A 157 14.27 13.91 -0.96
N GLU A 158 15.59 14.03 -0.79
CA GLU A 158 16.26 15.31 -0.56
C GLU A 158 16.14 16.25 -1.77
N GLN A 159 16.35 15.75 -3.00
CA GLN A 159 16.22 16.54 -4.22
C GLN A 159 14.79 17.05 -4.43
N ILE A 160 13.80 16.17 -4.28
CA ILE A 160 12.39 16.54 -4.45
C ILE A 160 12.00 17.54 -3.37
N ALA A 161 12.33 17.30 -2.10
CA ALA A 161 12.00 18.23 -1.02
C ALA A 161 12.53 19.64 -1.26
N ARG A 162 13.73 19.79 -1.85
CA ARG A 162 14.27 21.11 -2.25
C ARG A 162 13.48 21.77 -3.37
N SER A 163 12.89 20.98 -4.27
CA SER A 163 12.06 21.49 -5.37
C SER A 163 10.62 21.83 -4.96
N LEU A 164 10.16 21.34 -3.80
CA LEU A 164 8.82 21.63 -3.27
C LEU A 164 8.75 22.94 -2.47
N ALA A 165 9.91 23.55 -2.15
CA ALA A 165 10.06 24.72 -1.30
C ALA A 165 9.85 26.05 -2.04
#